data_AF-A0A3M1ZLR5-F1
#
_entry.id   AF-A0A3M1ZLR5-F1
#
_cell.length_a   1.000
_cell.length_b   1.000
_cell.length_c   1.000
_cell.angle_alpha   90.00
_cell.angle_beta   90.00
_cell.angle_gamma   90.00
#
_symmetry.space_group_name_H-M   'P 1'
#
loop_
_entity.id
_entity.type
_entity.pdbx_description
1 polymer ?
#
loop_
_entity_poly.entity_id
_entity_poly.type
_entity_poly.pdbx_seq_one_letter_code
_entity_poly.pdbx_strand_id
1 'polypeptide(L)'
;MPELQAHDETIFLWSQTPNAELIAPDGTTSSASSELFTESIVSGSRGAQRLSVLAEPPPGSWLSLGYTVNIPEGAALATAIRVKGESGSADFRIRLMRTDGTMETVFMAEGVKAGEWQEVVLPMAAYWGQSVVVRLETAVSQPGIKTYWANPRLIIDR
;
A
#
# COMPACT_ATOMS: atom_id res chain seq x y z
N MET A 1 -11.93 5.34 15.80
CA MET A 1 -10.50 5.10 15.52
C MET A 1 -9.68 6.07 16.35
N PRO A 2 -9.14 5.64 17.50
CA PRO A 2 -8.22 6.45 18.30
C PRO A 2 -6.99 6.91 17.50
N GLU A 3 -6.54 6.11 16.51
CA GLU A 3 -5.37 6.44 15.68
C GLU A 3 -5.55 7.64 14.73
N LEU A 4 -6.79 8.10 14.48
CA LEU A 4 -7.03 9.31 13.68
C LEU A 4 -6.98 10.60 14.50
N GLN A 5 -6.99 10.48 15.83
CA GLN A 5 -6.93 11.60 16.76
C GLN A 5 -5.52 11.78 17.35
N ALA A 6 -4.57 10.92 16.97
CA ALA A 6 -3.21 10.92 17.48
C ALA A 6 -2.28 11.89 16.73
N HIS A 7 -2.74 12.42 15.59
CA HIS A 7 -1.98 13.27 14.69
C HIS A 7 -2.75 14.57 14.44
N ASP A 8 -2.01 15.66 14.19
CA ASP A 8 -2.62 16.97 13.94
C ASP A 8 -3.44 16.98 12.66
N GLU A 9 -2.99 16.22 11.65
CA GLU A 9 -3.68 16.08 10.38
C GLU A 9 -3.46 14.68 9.79
N THR A 10 -4.44 14.18 9.03
CA THR A 10 -4.37 12.90 8.34
C THR A 10 -4.97 13.02 6.94
N ILE A 11 -4.20 12.61 5.93
CA ILE A 11 -4.64 12.56 4.53
C ILE A 11 -4.77 11.11 4.11
N PHE A 12 -6.00 10.65 3.85
CA PHE A 12 -6.26 9.28 3.41
C PHE A 12 -5.93 9.12 1.93
N LEU A 13 -5.06 8.17 1.59
CA LEU A 13 -4.76 7.83 0.19
C LEU A 13 -5.90 7.02 -0.41
N TRP A 14 -6.45 6.09 0.36
CA TRP A 14 -7.47 5.14 -0.09
C TRP A 14 -8.83 5.79 -0.40
N SER A 15 -9.08 7.04 -0.01
CA SER A 15 -10.31 7.75 -0.40
C SER A 15 -10.33 8.19 -1.87
N GLN A 16 -9.24 7.93 -2.61
CA GLN A 16 -9.10 8.23 -4.02
C GLN A 16 -9.13 6.92 -4.82
N THR A 17 -9.68 6.95 -6.03
CA THR A 17 -9.56 5.83 -6.96
C THR A 17 -8.10 5.69 -7.41
N PRO A 18 -7.41 4.57 -7.12
CA PRO A 18 -6.04 4.40 -7.57
C PRO A 18 -5.97 4.22 -9.08
N ASN A 19 -4.86 4.64 -9.69
CA ASN A 19 -4.46 4.09 -10.97
C ASN A 19 -3.87 2.70 -10.75
N ALA A 20 -4.59 1.67 -11.19
CA ALA A 20 -4.24 0.27 -10.95
C ALA A 20 -3.56 -0.36 -12.18
N GLU A 21 -2.37 -0.90 -11.99
CA GLU A 21 -1.52 -1.49 -13.03
C GLU A 21 -1.09 -2.91 -12.63
N LEU A 22 -0.98 -3.80 -13.61
CA LEU A 22 -0.23 -5.04 -13.50
C LEU A 22 1.15 -4.85 -14.12
N ILE A 23 2.19 -5.27 -13.41
CA ILE A 23 3.57 -5.23 -13.87
C ILE A 23 4.05 -6.68 -14.01
N ALA A 24 4.30 -7.09 -15.25
CA ALA A 24 4.78 -8.42 -15.58
C ALA A 24 6.28 -8.61 -15.20
N PRO A 25 6.80 -9.85 -15.18
CA PRO A 25 8.21 -10.12 -14.87
C PRO A 25 9.22 -9.38 -15.76
N ASP A 26 8.86 -9.11 -17.01
CA ASP A 26 9.68 -8.37 -17.97
C ASP A 26 9.60 -6.83 -17.79
N GLY A 27 8.84 -6.37 -16.79
CA GLY A 27 8.64 -4.96 -16.49
C GLY A 27 7.55 -4.27 -17.32
N THR A 28 6.89 -4.98 -18.24
CA THR A 28 5.78 -4.40 -19.00
C THR A 28 4.58 -4.14 -18.11
N THR A 29 3.90 -3.03 -18.36
CA THR A 29 2.74 -2.59 -17.57
C THR A 29 1.46 -2.64 -18.38
N SER A 30 0.37 -3.08 -17.76
CA SER A 30 -0.98 -3.01 -18.31
C SER A 30 -1.98 -2.56 -17.24
N SER A 31 -3.16 -2.10 -17.64
CA SER A 31 -4.22 -1.76 -16.68
C SER A 31 -4.71 -3.01 -15.94
N ALA A 32 -4.86 -2.89 -14.62
CA ALA A 32 -5.41 -3.96 -13.78
C ALA A 32 -6.95 -3.91 -13.77
N SER A 33 -7.59 -5.09 -13.75
CA SER A 33 -9.03 -5.20 -13.51
C SER A 33 -9.37 -4.78 -12.08
N SER A 34 -10.50 -4.10 -11.89
CA SER A 34 -11.03 -3.76 -10.57
C SER A 34 -11.44 -4.99 -9.74
N GLU A 35 -11.49 -6.19 -10.33
CA GLU A 35 -11.71 -7.43 -9.59
C GLU A 35 -10.48 -7.87 -8.78
N LEU A 36 -9.29 -7.36 -9.12
CA LEU A 36 -8.03 -7.73 -8.45
C LEU A 36 -7.81 -6.93 -7.16
N PHE A 37 -8.61 -5.90 -6.91
CA PHE A 37 -8.55 -5.13 -5.68
C PHE A 37 -9.92 -4.62 -5.27
N THR A 38 -10.22 -4.68 -3.97
CA THR A 38 -11.48 -4.17 -3.45
C THR A 38 -11.30 -3.57 -2.07
N GLU A 39 -12.08 -2.55 -1.77
CA GLU A 39 -12.16 -2.01 -0.41
C GLU A 39 -12.78 -3.05 0.51
N SER A 40 -12.22 -3.17 1.72
CA SER A 40 -12.60 -4.19 2.68
C SER A 40 -12.44 -3.67 4.10
N ILE A 41 -13.31 -4.12 5.00
CA ILE A 41 -13.14 -3.94 6.44
C ILE A 41 -12.68 -5.27 7.00
N VAL A 42 -11.46 -5.28 7.55
CA VAL A 42 -10.82 -6.50 8.05
C VAL A 42 -10.53 -6.36 9.53
N SER A 43 -10.92 -7.36 10.31
CA SER A 43 -10.58 -7.41 11.72
C SER A 43 -9.06 -7.54 11.92
N GLY A 44 -8.50 -6.58 12.64
CA GLY A 44 -7.17 -6.60 13.21
C GLY A 44 -7.09 -7.32 14.54
N SER A 45 -5.91 -7.25 15.15
CA SER A 45 -5.65 -7.84 16.46
C SER A 45 -6.62 -7.28 17.51
N ARG A 46 -7.12 -8.16 18.37
CA ARG A 46 -8.11 -7.84 19.43
C ARG A 46 -9.45 -7.29 18.94
N GLY A 47 -9.83 -7.53 17.68
CA GLY A 47 -11.15 -7.20 17.15
C GLY A 47 -11.30 -5.77 16.64
N ALA A 48 -10.23 -4.96 16.61
CA ALA A 48 -10.26 -3.64 15.99
C ALA A 48 -10.50 -3.76 14.49
N GLN A 49 -11.49 -3.05 13.94
CA GLN A 49 -11.75 -3.05 12.50
C GLN A 49 -10.76 -2.13 11.78
N ARG A 50 -10.22 -2.58 10.63
CA ARG A 50 -9.33 -1.80 9.78
C ARG A 50 -9.90 -1.67 8.37
N LEU A 51 -10.04 -0.44 7.91
CA LEU A 51 -10.27 -0.13 6.50
C LEU A 51 -9.02 -0.53 5.72
N SER A 52 -9.22 -1.35 4.70
CA SER A 52 -8.15 -2.00 3.94
C SER A 52 -8.50 -2.09 2.47
N VAL A 53 -7.48 -2.15 1.63
CA VAL A 53 -7.60 -2.63 0.26
C VAL A 53 -7.16 -4.08 0.24
N LEU A 54 -8.07 -4.99 -0.11
CA LEU A 54 -7.74 -6.36 -0.49
C LEU A 54 -7.10 -6.33 -1.87
N ALA A 55 -5.97 -7.00 -2.04
CA ALA A 55 -5.29 -7.20 -3.32
C ALA A 55 -5.11 -8.71 -3.58
N GLU A 56 -5.45 -9.14 -4.80
CA GLU A 56 -5.37 -10.53 -5.26
C GLU A 56 -4.67 -10.56 -6.64
N PRO A 57 -3.37 -10.21 -6.73
CA PRO A 57 -2.65 -10.23 -7.99
C PRO A 57 -2.56 -11.64 -8.59
N PRO A 58 -2.52 -11.78 -9.92
CA PRO A 58 -2.06 -13.01 -10.56
C PRO A 58 -0.61 -13.32 -10.15
N PRO A 59 -0.26 -14.58 -9.88
CA PRO A 59 1.12 -14.95 -9.55
C PRO A 59 2.09 -14.58 -10.67
N GLY A 60 3.29 -14.16 -10.30
CA GLY A 60 4.33 -13.72 -11.24
C GLY A 60 4.22 -12.25 -11.66
N SER A 61 3.13 -11.56 -11.34
CA SER A 61 2.98 -10.12 -11.60
C SER A 61 2.85 -9.33 -10.30
N TRP A 62 3.27 -8.07 -10.33
CA TRP A 62 2.94 -7.11 -9.30
C TRP A 62 1.62 -6.41 -9.65
N LEU A 63 0.67 -6.37 -8.72
CA LEU A 63 -0.41 -5.40 -8.75
C LEU A 63 0.07 -4.12 -8.09
N SER A 64 -0.01 -3.00 -8.80
CA SER A 64 0.39 -1.67 -8.35
C SER A 64 -0.83 -0.77 -8.22
N LEU A 65 -1.07 -0.24 -7.03
CA LEU A 65 -2.09 0.76 -6.75
C LEU A 65 -1.43 2.13 -6.57
N GLY A 66 -1.55 3.00 -7.58
CA GLY A 66 -0.93 4.32 -7.62
C GLY A 66 -1.87 5.43 -7.16
N TYR A 67 -1.39 6.25 -6.21
CA TYR A 67 -2.10 7.40 -5.66
C TYR A 67 -1.26 8.67 -5.83
N THR A 68 -1.78 9.66 -6.54
CA THR A 68 -1.12 10.97 -6.66
C THR A 68 -1.42 11.81 -5.42
N VAL A 69 -0.38 12.25 -4.73
CA VAL A 69 -0.50 13.02 -3.49
C VAL A 69 0.52 14.14 -3.45
N ASN A 70 0.10 15.28 -2.91
CA ASN A 70 1.04 16.31 -2.48
C ASN A 70 1.47 15.96 -1.05
N ILE A 71 2.78 15.90 -0.80
CA ILE A 71 3.32 15.55 0.51
C ILE A 71 3.49 16.84 1.33
N PRO A 72 2.72 17.05 2.41
CA PRO A 72 2.91 18.21 3.27
C PRO A 72 4.22 18.14 4.05
N GLU A 73 4.72 19.29 4.50
CA GLU A 73 5.78 19.34 5.50
C GLU A 73 5.35 18.63 6.79
N GLY A 74 6.30 17.97 7.46
CA GLY A 74 6.02 17.16 8.65
C GLY A 74 5.37 15.80 8.37
N ALA A 75 5.02 15.47 7.12
CA ALA A 75 4.32 14.24 6.82
C ALA A 75 5.19 12.98 6.91
N ALA A 76 4.58 11.89 7.35
CA ALA A 76 5.05 10.51 7.19
C ALA A 76 3.94 9.65 6.54
N LEU A 77 4.33 8.66 5.73
CA LEU A 77 3.39 7.69 5.16
C LEU A 77 3.18 6.55 6.15
N ALA A 78 1.94 6.33 6.59
CA ALA A 78 1.55 5.26 7.48
C ALA A 78 0.60 4.29 6.76
N THR A 79 0.86 2.99 6.88
CA THR A 79 0.02 1.90 6.37
C THR A 79 0.30 0.62 7.17
N ALA A 80 -0.42 -0.46 6.88
CA ALA A 80 -0.05 -1.78 7.38
C ALA A 80 -0.29 -2.85 6.31
N ILE A 81 0.54 -3.88 6.33
CA ILE A 81 0.41 -5.03 5.41
C ILE A 81 -0.04 -6.27 6.16
N ARG A 82 -0.77 -7.13 5.46
CA ARG A 82 -1.11 -8.47 5.96
C ARG A 82 -1.31 -9.44 4.81
N VAL A 83 -0.93 -10.68 5.06
CA VAL A 83 -1.28 -11.83 4.23
C VAL A 83 -2.29 -12.70 4.97
N LYS A 84 -3.29 -13.19 4.24
CA LYS A 84 -4.26 -14.18 4.72
C LYS A 84 -4.32 -15.35 3.75
N GLY A 85 -4.18 -16.55 4.29
CA GLY A 85 -4.16 -17.81 3.55
C GLY A 85 -3.47 -18.90 4.36
N GLU A 86 -3.64 -20.17 3.96
CA GLU A 86 -3.01 -21.29 4.67
C GLU A 86 -1.60 -21.61 4.16
N SER A 87 -1.30 -21.27 2.90
CA SER A 87 0.00 -21.54 2.28
C SER A 87 0.45 -20.43 1.33
N GLY A 88 1.77 -20.36 1.13
CA GLY A 88 2.44 -19.38 0.28
C GLY A 88 2.83 -18.09 1.00
N SER A 89 3.39 -17.17 0.22
CA SER A 89 3.85 -15.85 0.65
C SER A 89 3.50 -14.77 -0.38
N ALA A 90 3.56 -13.52 0.08
CA ALA A 90 3.47 -12.34 -0.76
C ALA A 90 4.67 -11.42 -0.52
N ASP A 91 5.00 -10.67 -1.56
CA ASP A 91 5.98 -9.61 -1.50
C ASP A 91 5.25 -8.27 -1.57
N PHE A 92 5.70 -7.31 -0.77
CA PHE A 92 5.14 -5.98 -0.69
C PHE A 92 6.24 -4.96 -0.93
N ARG A 93 5.96 -3.93 -1.71
CA ARG A 93 6.84 -2.76 -1.78
C ARG A 93 6.05 -1.47 -1.91
N ILE A 94 6.65 -0.40 -1.43
CA ILE A 94 6.15 0.95 -1.66
C ILE A 94 7.17 1.65 -2.54
N ARG A 95 6.70 2.17 -3.67
CA ARG A 95 7.51 2.99 -4.57
C ARG A 95 6.95 4.40 -4.68
N LEU A 96 7.84 5.37 -4.78
CA LEU A 96 7.49 6.77 -4.99
C LEU A 96 7.98 7.19 -6.37
N MET A 97 7.07 7.71 -7.18
CA MET A 97 7.40 8.33 -8.45
C MET A 97 7.33 9.85 -8.28
N ARG A 98 8.46 10.52 -8.47
CA ARG A 98 8.52 11.99 -8.54
C ARG A 98 7.94 12.49 -9.87
N THR A 99 7.63 13.78 -9.96
CA THR A 99 7.07 14.39 -11.18
C THR A 99 8.01 14.33 -12.39
N ASP A 100 9.31 14.17 -12.16
CA ASP A 100 10.31 13.97 -13.21
C ASP A 100 10.34 12.53 -13.76
N GLY A 101 9.48 11.64 -13.24
CA GLY A 101 9.40 10.23 -13.61
C GLY A 101 10.37 9.34 -12.85
N THR A 102 11.23 9.89 -11.98
CA THR A 102 12.16 9.10 -11.17
C THR A 102 11.39 8.24 -10.17
N MET A 103 11.64 6.93 -10.21
CA MET A 103 11.01 5.94 -9.34
C MET A 103 12.00 5.46 -8.27
N GLU A 104 11.56 5.43 -7.02
CA GLU A 104 12.37 4.98 -5.87
C GLU A 104 11.59 3.97 -5.03
N THR A 105 12.24 2.89 -4.60
CA THR A 105 11.64 1.93 -3.65
C THR A 105 11.99 2.36 -2.24
N VAL A 106 10.99 2.75 -1.46
CA VAL A 106 11.15 3.26 -0.08
C VAL A 106 10.80 2.22 0.98
N PHE A 107 10.16 1.13 0.58
CA PHE A 107 9.88 -0.03 1.44
C PHE A 107 9.85 -1.30 0.62
N MET A 108 10.35 -2.39 1.18
CA MET A 108 10.30 -3.74 0.63
C MET A 108 10.13 -4.74 1.78
N ALA A 109 9.22 -5.69 1.63
CA ALA A 109 9.06 -6.85 2.49
C ALA A 109 8.83 -8.09 1.61
N GLU A 110 9.75 -9.04 1.64
CA GLU A 110 9.73 -10.23 0.81
C GLU A 110 9.35 -11.46 1.64
N GLY A 111 8.67 -12.42 1.00
CA GLY A 111 8.33 -13.69 1.62
C GLY A 111 7.37 -13.58 2.80
N VAL A 112 6.54 -12.52 2.85
CA VAL A 112 5.59 -12.30 3.95
C VAL A 112 4.57 -13.43 3.94
N LYS A 113 4.51 -14.19 5.03
CA LYS A 113 3.55 -15.29 5.21
C LYS A 113 2.29 -14.81 5.91
N ALA A 114 1.26 -15.65 5.87
CA ALA A 114 0.03 -15.38 6.59
C ALA A 114 0.28 -15.15 8.09
N GLY A 115 -0.35 -14.12 8.64
CA GLY A 115 -0.11 -13.73 10.04
C GLY A 115 -0.83 -12.47 10.47
N GLU A 116 -0.27 -11.85 11.50
CA GLU A 116 -0.72 -10.58 12.06
C GLU A 116 -0.37 -9.40 11.13
N TRP A 117 -1.03 -8.27 11.37
CA TRP A 117 -0.72 -7.02 10.70
C TRP A 117 0.70 -6.55 11.01
N GLN A 118 1.39 -6.07 9.99
CA GLN A 118 2.70 -5.44 10.12
C GLN A 118 2.55 -3.95 9.78
N GLU A 119 2.78 -3.09 10.77
CA GLU A 119 2.74 -1.64 10.57
C GLU A 119 3.95 -1.17 9.76
N VAL A 120 3.71 -0.20 8.89
CA VAL A 120 4.73 0.45 8.06
C VAL A 120 4.56 1.95 8.21
N VAL A 121 5.61 2.61 8.74
CA VAL A 121 5.68 4.07 8.84
C VAL A 121 6.97 4.52 8.17
N LEU A 122 6.83 5.38 7.16
CA LEU A 122 7.94 5.86 6.35
C LEU A 122 8.06 7.38 6.46
N PRO A 123 9.24 7.92 6.83
CA PRO A 123 9.44 9.36 6.83
C PRO A 123 9.40 9.89 5.39
N MET A 124 8.66 10.98 5.16
CA MET A 124 8.52 11.57 3.82
C MET A 124 9.31 12.89 3.66
N ALA A 125 10.27 13.16 4.54
CA ALA A 125 11.03 14.40 4.57
C ALA A 125 11.71 14.76 3.24
N ALA A 126 12.21 13.76 2.51
CA ALA A 126 12.83 13.96 1.18
C ALA A 126 11.83 14.37 0.07
N TYR A 127 10.53 14.32 0.37
CA TYR A 127 9.43 14.56 -0.57
C TYR A 127 8.50 15.70 -0.13
N TRP A 128 8.76 16.35 1.01
CA TRP A 128 7.93 17.46 1.48
C TRP A 128 7.82 18.58 0.44
N GLY A 129 6.61 19.13 0.30
CA GLY A 129 6.27 20.13 -0.70
C GLY A 129 6.17 19.61 -2.14
N GLN A 130 6.43 18.32 -2.37
CA GLN A 130 6.40 17.73 -3.71
C GLN A 130 5.11 16.96 -3.96
N SER A 131 4.71 16.93 -5.24
CA SER A 131 3.71 16.00 -5.73
C SER A 131 4.40 14.69 -6.12
N VAL A 132 3.90 13.56 -5.63
CA VAL A 132 4.44 12.24 -5.95
C VAL A 132 3.30 11.26 -6.24
N VAL A 133 3.60 10.18 -6.96
CA VAL A 133 2.73 9.01 -7.01
C VAL A 133 3.24 7.97 -6.02
N VAL A 134 2.45 7.68 -5.00
CA VAL A 134 2.67 6.57 -4.06
C VAL A 134 2.11 5.31 -4.69
N ARG A 135 2.97 4.33 -4.98
CA ARG A 135 2.59 3.02 -5.49
C ARG A 135 2.68 1.99 -4.38
N LEU A 136 1.54 1.42 -4.00
CA LEU A 136 1.45 0.27 -3.11
C LEU A 136 1.42 -0.97 -3.99
N GLU A 137 2.46 -1.80 -3.90
CA GLU A 137 2.62 -2.91 -4.84
C GLU A 137 2.70 -4.24 -4.13
N THR A 138 2.00 -5.23 -4.67
CA THR A 138 1.96 -6.57 -4.13
C THR A 138 2.12 -7.62 -5.20
N ALA A 139 2.96 -8.62 -4.94
CA ALA A 139 3.07 -9.84 -5.72
C ALA A 139 2.80 -11.06 -4.83
N VAL A 140 2.29 -12.14 -5.42
CA VAL A 140 1.99 -13.38 -4.69
C VAL A 140 2.70 -14.57 -5.33
N SER A 141 3.12 -15.51 -4.49
CA SER A 141 3.82 -16.73 -4.91
C SER A 141 2.92 -17.75 -5.60
N GLN A 142 1.60 -17.71 -5.35
CA GLN A 142 0.63 -18.67 -5.89
C GLN A 142 -0.80 -18.08 -5.86
N PRO A 143 -1.75 -18.65 -6.64
CA PRO A 143 -3.12 -18.15 -6.69
C PRO A 143 -3.84 -18.25 -5.34
N GLY A 144 -4.81 -17.36 -5.10
CA GLY A 144 -5.69 -17.41 -3.93
C GLY A 144 -5.09 -16.84 -2.64
N ILE A 145 -3.87 -16.30 -2.68
CA ILE A 145 -3.31 -15.53 -1.57
C ILE A 145 -4.01 -14.18 -1.50
N LYS A 146 -4.61 -13.88 -0.34
CA LYS A 146 -5.22 -12.58 -0.06
C LYS A 146 -4.23 -11.69 0.64
N THR A 147 -3.97 -10.53 0.08
CA THR A 147 -3.10 -9.54 0.69
C THR A 147 -3.89 -8.29 1.00
N TYR A 148 -3.43 -7.53 1.98
CA TYR A 148 -4.12 -6.34 2.42
C TYR A 148 -3.16 -5.20 2.66
N TRP A 149 -3.57 -4.01 2.21
CA TRP A 149 -3.01 -2.72 2.62
C TRP A 149 -4.03 -2.01 3.50
N ALA A 150 -3.76 -1.88 4.78
CA ALA A 150 -4.65 -1.22 5.73
C ALA A 150 -4.32 0.26 5.89
N ASN A 151 -5.36 1.09 5.72
CA ASN A 151 -5.38 2.52 6.01
C ASN A 151 -4.12 3.28 5.52
N PRO A 152 -3.76 3.20 4.21
CA PRO A 152 -2.66 3.99 3.68
C PRO A 152 -3.02 5.47 3.77
N ARG A 153 -2.20 6.24 4.48
CA ARG A 153 -2.46 7.64 4.80
C ARG A 153 -1.16 8.39 5.05
N LEU A 154 -1.17 9.70 4.82
CA LEU A 154 -0.16 10.58 5.39
C LEU A 154 -0.61 11.00 6.78
N ILE A 155 0.27 10.85 7.76
CA ILE A 155 0.12 11.41 9.12
C ILE A 155 1.05 12.60 9.25
N ILE A 156 0.58 13.68 9.89
CA ILE A 156 1.32 14.93 10.03
C ILE A 156 1.27 15.31 11.51
N ASP A 157 2.46 15.45 12.10
CA ASP A 157 2.66 15.91 13.48
C ASP A 157 3.45 17.23 13.38
N ARG A 158 2.88 18.33 13.86
CA ARG A 158 3.49 19.68 13.80
C ARG A 158 4.27 20.03 15.05
#